data_AF-A0A6P9EFS3-F1
#
_entry.id   AF-A0A6P9EFS3-F1
#
_cell.length_a   1.000
_cell.length_b   1.000
_cell.length_c   1.000
_cell.angle_alpha   90.00
_cell.angle_beta   90.00
_cell.angle_gamma   90.00
#
_symmetry.space_group_name_H-M   'P 1'
#
loop_
_entity.id
_entity.type
_entity.pdbx_description
1 polymer ?
#
loop_
_entity_poly.entity_id
_entity_poly.type
_entity_poly.pdbx_seq_one_letter_code
_entity_poly.pdbx_strand_id
1 'polypeptide(L)'
;MVTDEGVLALLNRTNNIVWSSNSSRRSENPVAQLLDNGNLVVKDGNVDDPNKFLWRSFDYPCDTFLPEMKIGRNFVTGIDRILSSWKSAEDPPQGQFSLRIDPHRFPQLVVLNGTRIKARAGPWNGLQFTGYPFTRHNSGVQAKFVLNENEVYYEITLGNSSALTRLVVNPSGSGQRFIWADQTRSWKLFFTPTEADQCENYALCGAFSTCNPSNSNVCACLEGFIPKSRKYSVRKGHP
;
A
#
# COMPACT_ATOMS: atom_id res chain seq x y z
N MET A 1 -18.84 19.97 -7.44
CA MET A 1 -19.07 20.50 -8.81
C MET A 1 -17.77 20.46 -9.59
N VAL A 2 -17.84 20.43 -10.92
CA VAL A 2 -16.67 20.62 -11.78
C VAL A 2 -16.73 22.05 -12.30
N THR A 3 -15.64 22.81 -12.19
CA THR A 3 -15.55 24.18 -12.72
C THR A 3 -15.18 24.17 -14.20
N ASP A 4 -15.41 25.28 -14.90
CA ASP A 4 -15.00 25.49 -16.30
C ASP A 4 -13.48 25.42 -16.52
N GLU A 5 -12.70 25.43 -15.44
CA GLU A 5 -11.24 25.28 -15.46
C GLU A 5 -10.81 23.81 -15.33
N GLY A 6 -11.75 22.87 -15.19
CA GLY A 6 -11.46 21.46 -14.99
C GLY A 6 -11.08 21.10 -13.55
N VAL A 7 -11.54 21.89 -12.57
CA VAL A 7 -11.33 21.62 -11.15
C VAL A 7 -12.56 20.98 -10.54
N LEU A 8 -12.38 19.83 -9.88
CA LEU A 8 -13.41 19.24 -9.02
C LEU A 8 -13.36 19.93 -7.66
N ALA A 9 -14.43 20.64 -7.30
CA ALA A 9 -14.56 21.35 -6.03
C ALA A 9 -15.72 20.81 -5.18
N LEU A 10 -15.47 20.67 -3.88
CA LEU A 10 -16.47 20.36 -2.86
C LEU A 10 -16.80 21.62 -2.08
N LEU A 11 -18.09 21.95 -2.02
CA LEU A 11 -18.59 23.14 -1.33
C LEU A 11 -19.31 22.74 -0.04
N ASN A 12 -19.21 23.59 0.99
CA ASN A 12 -20.05 23.47 2.18
C ASN A 12 -21.43 24.12 1.96
N ARG A 13 -22.27 24.12 3.01
CA ARG A 13 -23.63 24.69 2.96
C ARG A 13 -23.68 26.21 2.74
N THR A 14 -22.56 26.91 2.89
CA THR A 14 -22.42 28.36 2.67
C THR A 14 -21.66 28.67 1.38
N ASN A 15 -21.53 27.70 0.46
CA ASN A 15 -20.82 27.80 -0.82
C ASN A 15 -19.31 28.08 -0.72
N ASN A 16 -18.70 27.82 0.44
CA ASN A 16 -17.25 27.89 0.59
C ASN A 16 -16.61 26.58 0.11
N ILE A 17 -15.49 26.69 -0.61
CA ILE A 17 -14.69 25.52 -1.03
C ILE A 17 -14.03 24.91 0.21
N VAL A 18 -14.35 23.65 0.50
CA VAL A 18 -13.72 22.88 1.60
C VAL A 18 -12.66 21.90 1.08
N TRP A 19 -12.72 21.55 -0.19
CA TRP A 19 -11.72 20.75 -0.88
C TRP A 19 -11.80 21.02 -2.39
N SER A 20 -10.66 20.98 -3.08
CA SER A 20 -10.60 21.04 -4.54
C SER A 20 -9.45 20.20 -5.07
N SER A 21 -9.61 19.64 -6.26
CA SER A 21 -8.51 19.01 -7.00
C SER A 21 -7.53 20.05 -7.54
N ASN A 22 -6.28 19.66 -7.74
CA ASN A 22 -5.39 20.41 -8.62
C ASN A 22 -5.71 20.06 -10.08
N SER A 23 -5.73 21.06 -10.96
CA SER A 23 -5.81 20.85 -12.41
C SER A 23 -4.46 21.14 -13.04
N SER A 24 -4.01 20.27 -13.95
CA SER A 24 -2.76 20.43 -14.68
C SER A 24 -2.87 21.36 -15.89
N ARG A 25 -4.09 21.57 -16.40
CA ARG A 25 -4.38 22.38 -17.59
C ARG A 25 -5.85 22.75 -17.65
N ARG A 26 -6.18 23.82 -18.38
CA ARG A 26 -7.58 24.18 -18.66
C ARG A 26 -8.19 23.15 -19.62
N SER A 27 -9.49 22.90 -19.45
CA SER A 27 -10.30 22.02 -20.28
C SER A 27 -11.43 22.82 -20.92
N GLU A 28 -11.81 22.47 -22.14
CA GLU A 28 -12.89 23.16 -22.85
C GLU A 28 -14.26 22.61 -22.44
N ASN A 29 -14.33 21.29 -22.20
CA ASN A 29 -15.54 20.61 -21.75
C ASN A 29 -15.25 19.72 -20.54
N PRO A 30 -15.04 20.27 -19.34
CA PRO A 30 -14.61 19.48 -18.18
C PRO A 30 -15.73 18.59 -17.63
N VAL A 31 -15.45 17.30 -17.49
CA VAL A 31 -16.39 16.28 -17.00
C VAL A 31 -15.74 15.47 -15.89
N ALA A 32 -16.48 15.23 -14.80
CA ALA A 32 -16.13 14.23 -13.80
C ALA A 32 -16.80 12.89 -14.14
N GLN A 33 -16.02 11.82 -14.14
CA GLN A 33 -16.48 10.48 -14.47
C GLN A 33 -15.92 9.46 -13.47
N LEU A 34 -16.77 8.56 -12.98
CA LEU A 34 -16.33 7.37 -12.26
C LEU A 34 -16.15 6.23 -13.26
N LEU A 35 -14.93 5.70 -13.37
CA LEU A 35 -14.61 4.57 -14.24
C LEU A 35 -14.97 3.24 -13.57
N ASP A 36 -15.07 2.17 -14.35
CA ASP A 36 -15.45 0.83 -13.87
C ASP A 36 -14.46 0.25 -12.85
N ASN A 37 -13.18 0.63 -12.93
CA ASN A 37 -12.16 0.25 -11.95
C ASN A 37 -12.26 1.04 -10.63
N GLY A 38 -13.21 1.98 -10.51
CA GLY A 38 -13.40 2.82 -9.34
C GLY A 38 -12.59 4.12 -9.33
N ASN A 39 -11.82 4.41 -10.39
CA ASN A 39 -11.09 5.66 -10.50
C ASN A 39 -12.05 6.81 -10.86
N LEU A 40 -12.30 7.72 -9.92
CA LEU A 40 -12.92 9.01 -10.22
C LEU A 40 -11.91 9.91 -10.92
N VAL A 41 -12.24 10.39 -12.11
CA VAL A 41 -11.37 11.22 -12.94
C VAL A 41 -12.07 12.51 -13.35
N VAL A 42 -11.26 13.56 -13.56
CA VAL A 42 -11.68 14.76 -14.28
C VAL A 42 -10.98 14.76 -15.63
N LYS A 43 -11.73 14.86 -16.72
CA LYS A 43 -11.21 14.86 -18.09
C LYS A 43 -11.92 15.88 -18.96
N ASP A 44 -11.35 16.16 -20.12
CA ASP A 44 -12.08 16.86 -21.17
C ASP A 44 -13.03 15.86 -21.85
N GLY A 45 -14.32 16.17 -21.88
CA GLY A 45 -15.36 15.32 -22.45
C GLY A 45 -15.18 15.04 -23.95
N ASN A 46 -14.40 15.87 -24.64
CA ASN A 46 -14.08 15.70 -26.05
C ASN A 46 -12.82 14.84 -26.28
N VAL A 47 -12.12 14.44 -25.21
CA VAL A 47 -10.84 13.72 -25.27
C VAL A 47 -10.88 12.47 -24.40
N ASP A 48 -10.90 11.31 -25.03
CA ASP A 48 -10.87 10.01 -24.34
C ASP A 48 -9.46 9.40 -24.31
N ASP A 49 -8.50 10.16 -23.79
CA ASP A 49 -7.12 9.72 -23.58
C ASP A 49 -6.79 9.73 -22.07
N PRO A 50 -6.57 8.56 -21.45
CA PRO A 50 -6.22 8.44 -20.03
C PRO A 50 -4.96 9.21 -19.62
N ASN A 51 -4.04 9.50 -20.56
CA ASN A 51 -2.83 10.28 -20.30
C ASN A 51 -3.12 11.79 -20.23
N LYS A 52 -4.30 12.21 -20.68
CA LYS A 52 -4.73 13.61 -20.73
C LYS A 52 -5.74 13.98 -19.65
N PHE A 53 -6.01 13.06 -18.72
CA PHE A 53 -6.86 13.35 -17.56
C PHE A 53 -6.24 14.48 -16.73
N LEU A 54 -7.09 15.39 -16.28
CA LEU A 54 -6.70 16.58 -15.51
C LEU A 54 -6.40 16.20 -14.06
N TRP A 55 -7.17 15.26 -13.53
CA TRP A 55 -7.07 14.75 -12.17
C TRP A 55 -7.58 13.32 -12.08
N ARG A 56 -7.02 12.52 -11.16
CA ARG A 56 -7.39 11.12 -10.92
C ARG A 56 -7.37 10.83 -9.42
N SER A 57 -8.43 10.22 -8.90
CA SER A 57 -8.48 9.78 -7.51
C SER A 57 -7.42 8.73 -7.18
N PHE A 58 -7.03 7.90 -8.15
CA PHE A 58 -5.98 6.88 -7.97
C PHE A 58 -4.58 7.47 -7.70
N ASP A 59 -4.36 8.75 -7.97
CA ASP A 59 -3.11 9.44 -7.62
C ASP A 59 -3.10 9.92 -6.15
N TYR A 60 -4.26 9.92 -5.48
CA TYR A 60 -4.45 10.40 -4.11
C TYR A 60 -5.20 9.36 -3.25
N PRO A 61 -4.60 8.17 -3.03
CA PRO A 61 -5.27 7.10 -2.30
C PRO A 61 -5.45 7.44 -0.81
N CYS A 62 -6.46 6.82 -0.18
CA CYS A 62 -6.68 6.85 1.26
C CYS A 62 -6.00 5.64 1.93
N ASP A 63 -6.77 4.79 2.62
CA ASP A 63 -6.29 3.58 3.30
C ASP A 63 -6.31 2.33 2.40
N THR A 64 -6.98 2.42 1.26
CA THR A 64 -7.35 1.29 0.42
C THR A 64 -6.64 1.33 -0.93
N PHE A 65 -6.12 0.18 -1.34
CA PHE A 65 -5.56 -0.09 -2.66
C PHE A 65 -6.42 -1.10 -3.41
N LEU A 66 -6.84 -0.69 -4.60
CA LEU A 66 -7.66 -1.45 -5.54
C LEU A 66 -6.80 -1.96 -6.71
N PRO A 67 -7.28 -2.96 -7.47
CA PRO A 67 -6.71 -3.30 -8.75
C PRO A 67 -6.56 -2.08 -9.66
N GLU A 68 -5.51 -2.09 -10.49
CA GLU A 68 -5.12 -1.01 -11.42
C GLU A 68 -4.69 0.31 -10.76
N MET A 69 -4.77 0.43 -9.42
CA MET A 69 -4.08 1.50 -8.71
C MET A 69 -2.56 1.26 -8.73
N LYS A 70 -1.80 2.35 -8.61
CA LYS A 70 -0.36 2.33 -8.41
C LYS A 70 -0.04 2.73 -6.97
N ILE A 71 0.75 1.94 -6.26
CA ILE A 71 1.47 2.40 -5.05
C ILE A 71 2.91 2.69 -5.48
N GLY A 72 3.44 3.85 -5.11
CA GLY A 72 4.80 4.26 -5.47
C GLY A 72 4.87 5.67 -6.04
N ARG A 73 6.04 6.02 -6.57
CA ARG A 73 6.40 7.40 -6.88
C ARG A 73 6.59 7.62 -8.37
N ASN A 74 5.98 8.67 -8.88
CA ASN A 74 6.31 9.23 -10.18
C ASN A 74 7.38 10.32 -10.00
N PHE A 75 8.56 10.11 -10.60
CA PHE A 75 9.70 11.00 -10.48
C PHE A 75 9.55 12.26 -11.34
N VAL A 76 8.75 12.21 -12.40
CA VAL A 76 8.49 13.33 -13.31
C VAL A 76 7.52 14.33 -12.69
N THR A 77 6.39 13.86 -12.17
CA THR A 77 5.36 14.72 -11.57
C THR A 77 5.57 14.98 -10.08
N GLY A 78 6.42 14.19 -9.43
CA GLY A 78 6.66 14.24 -7.98
C GLY A 78 5.57 13.56 -7.13
N ILE A 79 4.51 13.05 -7.73
CA ILE A 79 3.40 12.39 -7.00
C ILE A 79 3.91 11.10 -6.35
N ASP A 80 3.70 10.98 -5.03
CA ASP A 80 3.99 9.78 -4.23
C ASP A 80 2.68 9.16 -3.75
N ARG A 81 2.33 8.00 -4.30
CA ARG A 81 1.07 7.30 -4.03
C ARG A 81 1.26 6.38 -2.83
N ILE A 82 0.81 6.86 -1.67
CA ILE A 82 0.99 6.25 -0.36
C ILE A 82 -0.37 5.94 0.24
N LEU A 83 -0.57 4.70 0.71
CA LEU A 83 -1.76 4.43 1.53
C LEU A 83 -1.54 4.94 2.94
N SER A 84 -2.53 5.61 3.52
CA SER A 84 -2.51 6.02 4.92
C SER A 84 -3.69 5.42 5.65
N SER A 85 -3.45 4.84 6.82
CA SER A 85 -4.53 4.31 7.64
C SER A 85 -5.50 5.42 8.02
N TRP A 86 -6.74 5.06 8.33
CA TRP A 86 -7.60 5.94 9.11
C TRP A 86 -7.07 6.09 10.53
N LYS A 87 -7.56 7.11 11.24
CA LYS A 87 -7.20 7.37 12.64
C LYS A 87 -7.85 6.37 13.59
N SER A 88 -9.09 5.96 13.31
CA SER A 88 -9.75 4.81 13.93
C SER A 88 -10.70 4.15 12.92
N ALA A 89 -11.40 3.08 13.32
CA ALA A 89 -12.38 2.43 12.44
C ALA A 89 -13.56 3.37 12.08
N GLU A 90 -13.83 4.38 12.90
CA GLU A 90 -14.93 5.34 12.77
C GLU A 90 -14.47 6.76 12.40
N ASP A 91 -13.16 7.06 12.48
CA ASP A 91 -12.58 8.38 12.23
C ASP A 91 -11.67 8.33 10.97
N PRO A 92 -12.21 8.67 9.78
CA PRO A 92 -11.52 8.54 8.48
C PRO A 92 -10.36 9.52 8.16
N PRO A 93 -10.11 10.62 8.90
CA PRO A 93 -8.90 11.42 8.71
C PRO A 93 -7.63 10.58 8.78
N GLN A 94 -6.55 11.12 8.19
CA GLN A 94 -5.26 10.47 8.12
C GLN A 94 -4.74 10.05 9.51
N GLY A 95 -4.49 8.76 9.66
CA GLY A 95 -3.94 8.14 10.86
C GLY A 95 -2.42 8.09 10.87
N GLN A 96 -1.88 7.34 11.83
CA GLN A 96 -0.44 7.28 12.12
C GLN A 96 0.36 6.37 11.19
N PHE A 97 -0.31 5.40 10.55
CA PHE A 97 0.37 4.37 9.78
C PHE A 97 0.25 4.61 8.27
N SER A 98 1.30 4.27 7.53
CA SER A 98 1.28 4.36 6.06
C SER A 98 1.98 3.19 5.41
N LEU A 99 1.53 2.82 4.21
CA LEU A 99 2.17 1.82 3.35
C LEU A 99 2.69 2.53 2.09
N ARG A 100 3.98 2.38 1.81
CA ARG A 100 4.63 3.01 0.66
C ARG A 100 5.75 2.16 0.09
N ILE A 101 6.11 2.45 -1.15
CA ILE A 101 7.40 2.02 -1.69
C ILE A 101 8.45 3.02 -1.25
N ASP A 102 9.45 2.54 -0.52
CA ASP A 102 10.69 3.27 -0.31
C ASP A 102 11.58 3.10 -1.55
N PRO A 103 11.86 4.16 -2.34
CA PRO A 103 12.62 4.05 -3.58
C PRO A 103 14.15 3.96 -3.36
N HIS A 104 14.66 4.10 -2.14
CA HIS A 104 16.11 4.17 -1.92
C HIS A 104 16.83 2.84 -2.16
N ARG A 105 17.94 2.88 -2.93
CA ARG A 105 18.77 1.73 -3.31
C ARG A 105 17.99 0.67 -4.10
N PHE A 106 17.46 -0.33 -3.40
CA PHE A 106 16.57 -1.34 -3.94
C PHE A 106 15.18 -1.05 -3.41
N PRO A 107 14.21 -0.71 -4.25
CA PRO A 107 12.90 -0.32 -3.77
C PRO A 107 12.22 -1.40 -2.92
N GLN A 108 11.62 -1.00 -1.80
CA GLN A 108 11.00 -1.94 -0.85
C GLN A 108 9.62 -1.45 -0.46
N LEU A 109 8.69 -2.37 -0.27
CA LEU A 109 7.40 -2.06 0.31
C LEU A 109 7.53 -2.06 1.84
N VAL A 110 7.19 -0.93 2.46
CA VAL A 110 7.33 -0.73 3.91
C VAL A 110 6.04 -0.19 4.52
N VAL A 111 5.76 -0.62 5.75
CA VAL A 111 4.76 0.01 6.61
C VAL A 111 5.49 0.91 7.59
N LEU A 112 5.11 2.18 7.65
CA LEU A 112 5.64 3.16 8.57
C LEU A 112 4.66 3.44 9.71
N ASN A 113 5.21 3.71 10.88
CA ASN A 113 4.56 4.36 12.00
C ASN A 113 5.19 5.76 12.15
N GLY A 114 4.49 6.79 11.67
CA GLY A 114 5.11 8.10 11.46
C GLY A 114 6.31 7.99 10.52
N THR A 115 7.52 8.24 11.05
CA THR A 115 8.78 8.12 10.30
C THR A 115 9.54 6.82 10.52
N ARG A 116 9.07 5.96 11.45
CA ARG A 116 9.75 4.71 11.81
C ARG A 116 9.19 3.54 11.00
N ILE A 117 10.06 2.67 10.51
CA ILE A 117 9.62 1.43 9.85
C ILE A 117 9.03 0.49 10.91
N LYS A 118 7.76 0.11 10.74
CA LYS A 118 7.08 -0.89 11.56
C LYS A 118 7.28 -2.29 11.00
N ALA A 119 7.08 -2.45 9.69
CA ALA A 119 7.22 -3.71 8.99
C ALA A 119 7.82 -3.49 7.60
N ARG A 120 8.48 -4.52 7.06
CA ARG A 120 9.22 -4.43 5.80
C ARG A 120 9.01 -5.70 4.98
N ALA A 121 8.22 -5.57 3.91
CA ALA A 121 8.06 -6.63 2.92
C ALA A 121 9.38 -6.94 2.19
N GLY A 122 10.32 -6.01 2.18
CA GLY A 122 11.60 -6.15 1.50
C GLY A 122 11.52 -5.83 0.01
N PRO A 123 12.62 -6.07 -0.72
CA PRO A 123 12.71 -5.73 -2.14
C PRO A 123 11.85 -6.64 -3.03
N TRP A 124 11.57 -6.14 -4.24
CA TRP A 124 11.00 -6.95 -5.31
C TRP A 124 12.05 -7.89 -5.89
N ASN A 125 11.75 -9.19 -5.99
CA ASN A 125 12.69 -10.20 -6.50
C ASN A 125 12.44 -10.61 -7.96
N GLY A 126 11.62 -9.86 -8.71
CA GLY A 126 11.18 -10.21 -10.06
C GLY A 126 9.81 -10.88 -10.11
N LEU A 127 9.36 -11.48 -9.00
CA LEU A 127 8.08 -12.19 -8.90
C LEU A 127 7.20 -11.67 -7.76
N GLN A 128 7.81 -11.28 -6.63
CA GLN A 128 7.12 -10.92 -5.40
C GLN A 128 8.02 -10.08 -4.48
N PHE A 129 7.43 -9.46 -3.45
CA PHE A 129 8.22 -8.91 -2.36
C PHE A 129 8.75 -10.04 -1.48
N THR A 130 10.04 -9.99 -1.09
CA THR A 130 10.72 -11.12 -0.45
C THR A 130 10.11 -11.61 0.86
N GLY A 131 9.50 -10.70 1.63
CA GLY A 131 8.84 -10.98 2.91
C GLY A 131 7.41 -11.49 2.74
N TYR A 132 6.81 -11.35 1.55
CA TYR A 132 5.45 -11.79 1.26
C TYR A 132 5.39 -12.62 -0.02
N PRO A 133 5.75 -13.92 0.05
CA PRO A 133 5.73 -14.77 -1.12
C PRO A 133 4.30 -15.00 -1.66
N PHE A 134 4.01 -14.39 -2.82
CA PHE A 134 2.77 -14.48 -3.59
C PHE A 134 2.38 -15.92 -3.96
N THR A 135 3.36 -16.81 -4.14
CA THR A 135 3.19 -18.16 -4.66
C THR A 135 2.34 -19.11 -3.81
N ARG A 136 1.99 -18.73 -2.57
CA ARG A 136 1.15 -19.57 -1.71
C ARG A 136 -0.36 -19.33 -1.84
N HIS A 137 -0.83 -18.24 -2.46
CA HIS A 137 -2.20 -17.77 -2.17
C HIS A 137 -3.05 -17.13 -3.30
N ASN A 138 -2.73 -17.15 -4.60
CA ASN A 138 -3.62 -16.49 -5.58
C ASN A 138 -3.66 -17.11 -6.98
N SER A 139 -4.80 -17.70 -7.36
CA SER A 139 -5.07 -18.21 -8.71
C SER A 139 -5.68 -17.17 -9.67
N GLY A 140 -5.64 -15.86 -9.37
CA GLY A 140 -6.29 -14.86 -10.21
C GLY A 140 -5.81 -13.40 -10.09
N VAL A 141 -4.70 -13.15 -9.36
CA VAL A 141 -4.13 -11.80 -9.25
C VAL A 141 -2.74 -11.79 -9.85
N GLN A 142 -2.49 -10.87 -10.78
CA GLN A 142 -1.18 -10.64 -11.34
C GLN A 142 -0.58 -9.39 -10.69
N ALA A 143 0.64 -9.52 -10.22
CA ALA A 143 1.41 -8.42 -9.65
C ALA A 143 2.38 -7.91 -10.70
N LYS A 144 2.48 -6.59 -10.82
CA LYS A 144 3.46 -5.93 -11.67
C LYS A 144 4.22 -4.90 -10.85
N PHE A 145 5.53 -4.94 -11.00
CA PHE A 145 6.44 -3.98 -10.40
C PHE A 145 7.24 -3.31 -11.51
N VAL A 146 7.26 -1.98 -11.52
CA VAL A 146 7.98 -1.18 -12.50
C VAL A 146 8.98 -0.31 -11.77
N LEU A 147 10.20 -0.26 -12.31
CA LEU A 147 11.26 0.66 -11.89
C LEU A 147 11.99 1.14 -13.14
N ASN A 148 11.88 2.42 -13.43
CA ASN A 148 12.61 3.09 -14.52
C ASN A 148 12.93 4.54 -14.12
N GLU A 149 13.46 5.32 -15.05
CA GLU A 149 13.83 6.73 -14.85
C GLU A 149 12.64 7.65 -14.50
N ASN A 150 11.42 7.27 -14.87
CA ASN A 150 10.22 8.10 -14.73
C ASN A 150 9.37 7.74 -13.52
N GLU A 151 9.31 6.47 -13.14
CA GLU A 151 8.51 6.02 -12.01
C GLU A 151 8.99 4.70 -11.39
N VAL A 152 8.65 4.53 -10.12
CA VAL A 152 8.67 3.25 -9.41
C VAL A 152 7.29 2.98 -8.85
N TYR A 153 6.71 1.82 -9.17
CA TYR A 153 5.40 1.49 -8.64
C TYR A 153 5.12 -0.01 -8.61
N TYR A 154 4.15 -0.37 -7.78
CA TYR A 154 3.51 -1.66 -7.70
C TYR A 154 2.04 -1.52 -8.06
N GLU A 155 1.56 -2.38 -8.97
CA GLU A 155 0.14 -2.50 -9.33
C GLU A 155 -0.29 -3.97 -9.29
N ILE A 156 -1.59 -4.19 -9.06
CA ILE A 156 -2.19 -5.53 -9.20
C ILE A 156 -3.30 -5.47 -10.24
N THR A 157 -3.46 -6.54 -11.01
CA THR A 157 -4.57 -6.72 -11.96
C THR A 157 -5.24 -8.07 -11.76
N LEU A 158 -6.50 -8.19 -12.19
CA LEU A 158 -7.35 -9.34 -11.95
C LEU A 158 -7.53 -10.28 -13.16
N GLY A 159 -6.77 -10.07 -14.24
CA GLY A 159 -6.93 -10.82 -15.48
C GLY A 159 -8.40 -10.79 -15.96
N ASN A 160 -8.96 -11.97 -16.25
CA ASN A 160 -10.37 -12.13 -16.66
C ASN A 160 -11.32 -12.40 -15.48
N SER A 161 -10.88 -12.21 -14.24
CA SER A 161 -11.71 -12.49 -13.06
C SER A 161 -12.65 -11.32 -12.76
N SER A 162 -13.91 -11.64 -12.46
CA SER A 162 -14.87 -10.69 -11.88
C SER A 162 -14.72 -10.54 -10.35
N ALA A 163 -13.75 -11.21 -9.73
CA ALA A 163 -13.59 -11.20 -8.28
C ALA A 163 -13.14 -9.84 -7.77
N LEU A 164 -13.84 -9.27 -6.79
CA LEU A 164 -13.41 -8.03 -6.16
C LEU A 164 -12.39 -8.31 -5.05
N THR A 165 -11.28 -7.58 -5.07
CA THR A 165 -10.27 -7.62 -4.01
C THR A 165 -9.79 -6.21 -3.67
N ARG A 166 -9.38 -6.01 -2.43
CA ARG A 166 -8.74 -4.77 -1.98
C ARG A 166 -7.71 -5.05 -0.91
N LEU A 167 -6.68 -4.21 -0.83
CA LEU A 167 -5.75 -4.15 0.30
C LEU A 167 -6.09 -2.90 1.13
N VAL A 168 -6.14 -3.03 2.45
CA VAL A 168 -6.45 -1.92 3.36
C VAL A 168 -5.36 -1.83 4.42
N VAL A 169 -4.87 -0.62 4.71
CA VAL A 169 -4.01 -0.36 5.88
C VAL A 169 -4.89 0.03 7.04
N ASN A 170 -5.06 -0.85 8.02
CA ASN A 170 -5.93 -0.60 9.17
C ASN A 170 -5.27 0.37 10.18
N PRO A 171 -6.05 0.93 11.14
CA PRO A 171 -5.54 1.85 12.16
C PRO A 171 -4.48 1.27 13.10
N SER A 172 -4.31 -0.05 13.14
CA SER A 172 -3.22 -0.71 13.88
C SER A 172 -1.92 -0.77 13.08
N GLY A 173 -1.92 -0.29 11.82
CA GLY A 173 -0.78 -0.33 10.92
C GLY A 173 -0.55 -1.73 10.35
N SER A 174 -1.62 -2.46 10.08
CA SER A 174 -1.57 -3.77 9.45
C SER A 174 -2.20 -3.69 8.07
N GLY A 175 -1.45 -4.13 7.06
CA GLY A 175 -2.00 -4.29 5.71
C GLY A 175 -2.85 -5.55 5.71
N GLN A 176 -4.08 -5.49 5.20
CA GLN A 176 -5.01 -6.60 5.17
C GLN A 176 -5.63 -6.72 3.79
N ARG A 177 -5.53 -7.90 3.18
CA ARG A 177 -6.19 -8.15 1.90
C ARG A 177 -7.54 -8.78 2.11
N PHE A 178 -8.54 -8.20 1.48
CA PHE A 178 -9.92 -8.69 1.49
C PHE A 178 -10.33 -9.17 0.10
N ILE A 179 -11.21 -10.17 0.07
CA ILE A 179 -11.92 -10.63 -1.12
C ILE A 179 -13.41 -10.51 -0.85
N TRP A 180 -14.16 -10.07 -1.85
CA TRP A 180 -15.61 -9.99 -1.74
C TRP A 180 -16.23 -11.38 -1.90
N ALA A 181 -17.08 -11.76 -0.94
CA ALA A 181 -17.81 -13.02 -0.99
C ALA A 181 -19.27 -12.77 -1.37
N ASP A 182 -19.62 -13.00 -2.64
CA ASP A 182 -20.96 -12.74 -3.20
C ASP A 182 -22.08 -13.41 -2.40
N GLN A 183 -21.85 -14.64 -1.94
CA GLN A 183 -22.81 -15.42 -1.15
C GLN A 183 -23.24 -14.71 0.13
N THR A 184 -22.33 -13.97 0.76
CA THR A 184 -22.58 -13.27 2.03
C THR A 184 -22.67 -11.76 1.88
N ARG A 185 -22.44 -11.25 0.65
CA ARG A 185 -22.33 -9.82 0.33
C ARG A 185 -21.45 -9.08 1.34
N SER A 186 -20.29 -9.66 1.65
CA SER A 186 -19.37 -9.11 2.65
C SER A 186 -17.92 -9.30 2.25
N TRP A 187 -17.07 -8.39 2.72
CA TRP A 187 -15.62 -8.52 2.61
C TRP A 187 -15.13 -9.59 3.59
N LYS A 188 -14.41 -10.59 3.07
CA LYS A 188 -13.72 -11.61 3.87
C LYS A 188 -12.24 -11.33 3.88
N LEU A 189 -11.65 -11.35 5.08
CA LEU A 189 -10.21 -11.27 5.24
C LEU A 189 -9.59 -12.50 4.57
N PHE A 190 -8.71 -12.27 3.61
CA PHE A 190 -8.04 -13.32 2.87
C PHE A 190 -6.66 -13.61 3.47
N PHE A 191 -5.85 -12.58 3.70
CA PHE A 191 -4.64 -12.70 4.53
C PHE A 191 -4.24 -11.35 5.13
N THR A 192 -3.50 -11.43 6.23
CA THR A 192 -2.86 -10.28 6.90
C THR A 192 -1.34 -10.47 6.84
N PRO A 193 -0.63 -9.84 5.89
CA PRO A 193 0.82 -9.99 5.77
C PRO A 193 1.57 -9.62 7.06
N THR A 194 1.16 -8.55 7.74
CA THR A 194 1.91 -7.92 8.84
C THR A 194 1.58 -8.42 10.26
N GLU A 195 0.75 -9.46 10.40
CA GLU A 195 0.38 -10.05 11.70
C GLU A 195 0.53 -11.57 11.73
N ALA A 196 1.21 -12.17 10.75
CA ALA A 196 1.39 -13.61 10.70
C ALA A 196 2.15 -14.11 11.95
N ASP A 197 3.19 -13.40 12.37
CA ASP A 197 3.90 -13.61 13.63
C ASP A 197 4.76 -12.41 14.02
N GLN A 198 5.40 -12.48 15.20
CA GLN A 198 6.22 -11.41 15.75
C GLN A 198 7.45 -11.02 14.90
N CYS A 199 7.96 -11.90 14.03
CA CYS A 199 9.12 -11.65 13.17
C CYS A 199 8.88 -10.63 12.07
N GLU A 200 7.60 -10.32 11.79
CA GLU A 200 7.21 -9.24 10.88
C GLU A 200 7.56 -7.85 11.41
N ASN A 201 7.75 -7.72 12.73
CA ASN A 201 8.19 -6.47 13.33
C ASN A 201 9.62 -6.15 12.90
N TYR A 202 9.78 -4.99 12.28
CA TYR A 202 11.05 -4.55 11.74
C TYR A 202 12.13 -4.50 12.83
N ALA A 203 13.25 -5.17 12.56
CA ALA A 203 14.40 -5.23 13.46
C ALA A 203 14.10 -5.80 14.87
N LEU A 204 13.12 -6.72 14.99
CA LEU A 204 12.90 -7.45 16.25
C LEU A 204 14.17 -8.14 16.74
N CYS A 205 14.84 -8.85 15.83
CA CYS A 205 16.14 -9.45 16.08
C CYS A 205 17.26 -8.51 15.64
N GLY A 206 18.34 -8.47 16.42
CA GLY A 206 19.48 -7.59 16.17
C GLY A 206 20.25 -7.93 14.90
N ALA A 207 21.25 -7.10 14.57
CA ALA A 207 22.13 -7.37 13.44
C ALA A 207 22.78 -8.76 13.54
N PHE A 208 22.92 -9.44 12.40
CA PHE A 208 23.50 -10.78 12.28
C PHE A 208 22.72 -11.87 13.04
N SER A 209 21.41 -11.71 13.17
CA SER A 209 20.51 -12.73 13.73
C SER A 209 19.28 -12.92 12.85
N THR A 210 18.68 -14.11 12.92
CA THR A 210 17.44 -14.46 12.25
C THR A 210 16.31 -14.59 13.26
N CYS A 211 15.10 -14.34 12.78
CA CYS A 211 13.88 -14.50 13.56
C CYS A 211 13.16 -15.77 13.11
N ASN A 212 12.80 -16.62 14.07
CA ASN A 212 11.98 -17.80 13.84
C ASN A 212 10.93 -17.92 14.97
N PRO A 213 9.63 -17.74 14.66
CA PRO A 213 8.57 -17.75 15.66
C PRO A 213 8.33 -19.14 16.27
N SER A 214 8.79 -20.22 15.63
CA SER A 214 8.65 -21.60 16.11
C SER A 214 9.73 -22.01 17.12
N ASN A 215 10.79 -21.20 17.29
CA ASN A 215 11.85 -21.48 18.23
C ASN A 215 11.51 -20.98 19.64
N SER A 216 12.05 -21.64 20.68
CA SER A 216 11.92 -21.18 22.07
C SER A 216 12.57 -19.82 22.30
N ASN A 217 13.73 -19.59 21.67
CA ASN A 217 14.32 -18.27 21.50
C ASN A 217 14.04 -17.80 20.08
N VAL A 218 13.20 -16.79 19.97
CA VAL A 218 12.73 -16.23 18.69
C VAL A 218 13.89 -15.75 17.83
N CYS A 219 14.92 -15.17 18.45
CA CYS A 219 16.11 -14.68 17.77
C CYS A 219 17.29 -15.64 17.96
N ALA A 220 17.92 -16.03 16.86
CA ALA A 220 19.13 -16.83 16.85
C ALA A 220 20.24 -16.13 16.06
N CYS A 221 21.48 -16.17 16.56
CA CYS A 221 22.62 -15.67 15.79
C CYS A 221 22.80 -16.50 14.52
N LEU A 222 23.21 -15.83 13.44
CA LEU A 222 23.66 -16.53 12.24
C LEU A 222 24.86 -17.42 12.56
N GLU A 223 25.07 -18.44 11.73
CA GLU A 223 26.25 -19.29 11.84
C GLU A 223 27.54 -18.45 11.82
N GLY A 224 28.45 -18.72 12.78
CA GLY A 224 29.67 -17.94 12.98
C GLY A 224 29.53 -16.70 13.87
N PHE A 225 28.31 -16.34 14.32
CA PHE A 225 28.07 -15.19 15.21
C PHE A 225 27.71 -15.63 16.63
N ILE A 226 28.09 -14.79 17.61
CA ILE A 226 27.75 -14.98 19.03
C ILE A 226 27.02 -13.76 19.60
N PRO A 227 26.15 -13.94 20.61
CA PRO A 227 25.44 -12.81 21.22
C PRO A 227 26.39 -11.80 21.87
N LYS A 228 26.23 -10.51 21.52
CA LYS A 228 27.02 -9.42 22.10
C LYS A 228 26.77 -9.23 23.60
N SER A 229 25.56 -9.53 24.09
CA SER A 229 25.19 -9.44 25.50
C SER A 229 24.54 -10.73 25.97
N ARG A 230 25.12 -11.40 26.98
CA ARG A 230 24.65 -12.68 27.55
C ARG A 230 23.41 -12.58 28.47
N LYS A 231 22.48 -11.66 28.23
CA LYS A 231 21.35 -11.46 29.17
C LYS A 231 20.23 -12.50 29.13
N TYR A 232 20.28 -13.49 28.22
CA TYR A 232 19.33 -14.61 28.20
C TYR A 232 20.00 -15.92 27.79
N SER A 233 20.89 -16.43 28.63
CA SER A 233 21.34 -17.83 28.55
C SER A 233 20.80 -18.58 29.76
N VAL A 234 19.75 -19.39 29.54
CA VAL A 234 19.41 -20.47 30.47
C VAL A 234 20.62 -21.40 30.47
N ARG A 235 21.33 -21.46 31.60
CA ARG A 235 22.40 -22.43 31.78
C ARG A 235 21.78 -23.82 31.69
N LYS A 236 22.12 -24.60 30.66
CA LYS A 236 22.04 -26.05 30.78
C LYS A 236 23.25 -26.49 31.62
N GLY A 237 23.04 -26.64 32.93
CA GLY A 237 23.94 -27.45 33.74
C GLY A 237 23.86 -28.89 33.27
N HIS A 238 25.01 -29.52 33.05
CA HIS A 238 25.13 -30.98 33.10
C HIS A 238 25.94 -31.30 34.37
N PRO A 239 25.52 -32.29 35.18
CA PRO A 239 26.42 -32.98 36.09
C PRO A 239 27.46 -33.82 35.33
#